data_AF-C1D935-F1
#
_entry.id   AF-C1D935-F1
#
_cell.length_a   1.000
_cell.length_b   1.000
_cell.length_c   1.000
_cell.angle_alpha   90.00
_cell.angle_beta   90.00
_cell.angle_gamma   90.00
#
_symmetry.space_group_name_H-M   'P 1'
#
loop_
_entity.id
_entity.type
_entity.pdbx_description
1 polymer ?
#
loop_
_entity_poly.entity_id
_entity_poly.type
_entity_poly.pdbx_seq_one_letter_code
_entity_poly.pdbx_strand_id
1 'polypeptide(L)'
;MTVVNKTHFSAVELAAMKIAGLPATERGIRLCAERDGWQWQRKNKGKGFEYAITSLPQEAQAEIRRRQAQELLESSAASITLPGKGRSARREEQLNLTLTTVERLTSKQRAVAEARCALVGEVRKLSRVMGVKAAWQHVVDAAKHNALPFPLQQLVYVANARSNQERTFSVRSMSRWWTLFHSTESPSERLRRLAPQVREAEQAMPWWQDRRHDQSLPAGRFRGDGIRHAGREIHRRSHRQ
;
A
#
# COMPACT_ATOMS: atom_id res chain seq x y z
N MET A 1 6.52 -19.11 18.40
CA MET A 1 7.09 -19.52 17.11
C MET A 1 6.01 -19.26 16.08
N THR A 2 6.25 -18.39 15.10
CA THR A 2 5.25 -18.02 14.10
C THR A 2 5.02 -19.18 13.15
N VAL A 3 3.82 -19.74 13.16
CA VAL A 3 3.45 -20.95 12.41
C VAL A 3 2.86 -20.59 11.04
N VAL A 4 2.48 -19.32 10.86
CA VAL A 4 1.63 -18.77 9.79
C VAL A 4 1.96 -19.20 8.35
N ASN A 5 3.21 -19.47 7.99
CA ASN A 5 3.59 -19.94 6.63
C ASN A 5 4.56 -21.14 6.65
N LYS A 6 4.66 -21.85 7.78
CA LYS A 6 5.63 -22.94 7.91
C LYS A 6 5.10 -24.21 7.24
N THR A 7 5.84 -24.74 6.27
CA THR A 7 5.50 -25.98 5.54
C THR A 7 6.11 -27.23 6.17
N HIS A 8 7.17 -27.07 6.98
CA HIS A 8 7.89 -28.17 7.61
C HIS A 8 8.02 -27.96 9.12
N PHE A 9 7.86 -29.03 9.91
CA PHE A 9 7.83 -28.99 11.37
C PHE A 9 8.81 -29.98 11.97
N SER A 10 9.58 -29.54 12.95
CA SER A 10 10.48 -30.44 13.68
C SER A 10 9.72 -31.33 14.66
N ALA A 11 10.29 -32.49 15.00
CA ALA A 11 9.68 -33.42 15.96
C ALA A 11 9.37 -32.76 17.32
N VAL A 12 10.22 -31.82 17.76
CA VAL A 12 10.03 -31.07 19.01
C VAL A 12 8.82 -30.14 18.90
N GLU A 13 8.64 -29.46 17.78
CA GLU A 13 7.50 -28.57 17.54
C GLU A 13 6.19 -29.37 17.50
N LEU A 14 6.18 -30.51 16.79
CA LEU A 14 5.00 -31.38 16.72
C LEU A 14 4.63 -31.96 18.09
N ALA A 15 5.62 -32.40 18.87
CA ALA A 15 5.40 -32.88 20.24
C ALA A 15 4.86 -31.76 21.15
N ALA A 16 5.39 -30.55 21.03
CA ALA A 16 4.94 -29.38 21.80
C ALA A 16 3.50 -28.96 21.45
N MET A 17 3.05 -29.20 20.21
CA MET A 17 1.69 -28.90 19.79
C MET A 17 0.63 -29.81 20.44
N LYS A 18 1.02 -30.99 20.98
CA LYS A 18 0.12 -31.95 21.64
C LYS A 18 -1.14 -32.22 20.81
N ILE A 19 -0.94 -32.57 19.53
CA ILE A 19 -2.04 -32.83 18.60
C ILE A 19 -2.61 -34.22 18.90
N ALA A 20 -3.95 -34.33 18.98
CA ALA A 20 -4.60 -35.62 19.10
C ALA A 20 -4.20 -36.54 17.93
N GLY A 21 -3.85 -37.79 18.23
CA GLY A 21 -3.33 -38.74 17.24
C GLY A 21 -1.80 -38.73 17.04
N LEU A 22 -1.07 -37.77 17.64
CA LEU A 22 0.39 -37.75 17.62
C LEU A 22 1.00 -37.95 19.02
N PRO A 23 2.16 -38.64 19.12
CA PRO A 23 2.89 -38.74 20.39
C PRO A 23 3.31 -37.38 20.93
N ALA A 24 3.16 -37.19 22.25
CA ALA A 24 3.59 -35.97 22.94
C ALA A 24 5.12 -35.89 23.19
N THR A 25 5.90 -36.85 22.70
CA THR A 25 7.36 -36.90 22.86
C THR A 25 8.05 -36.85 21.52
N GLU A 26 9.20 -36.16 21.45
CA GLU A 26 9.99 -36.05 20.22
C GLU A 26 10.39 -37.44 19.67
N ARG A 27 10.78 -38.35 20.56
CA ARG A 27 11.12 -39.73 20.21
C ARG A 27 9.93 -40.46 19.58
N GLY A 28 8.73 -40.29 20.13
CA GLY A 28 7.51 -40.89 19.58
C GLY A 28 7.17 -40.34 18.19
N ILE A 29 7.35 -39.04 17.97
CA ILE A 29 7.16 -38.42 16.65
C ILE A 29 8.14 -38.99 15.63
N ARG A 30 9.43 -39.16 15.98
CA ARG A 30 10.43 -39.76 15.09
C ARG A 30 10.06 -41.21 14.71
N LEU A 31 9.62 -42.00 15.67
CA LEU A 31 9.16 -43.38 15.41
C LEU A 31 7.92 -43.43 14.51
N CYS A 32 6.96 -42.52 14.71
CA CYS A 32 5.79 -42.43 13.82
C CYS A 32 6.18 -41.99 12.42
N ALA A 33 7.09 -41.04 12.28
CA ALA A 33 7.57 -40.58 10.98
C ALA A 33 8.32 -41.69 10.21
N GLU A 34 9.09 -42.52 10.91
CA GLU A 34 9.76 -43.70 10.32
C GLU A 34 8.74 -44.78 9.92
N ARG A 35 7.76 -45.08 10.79
CA ARG A 35 6.71 -46.07 10.52
C ARG A 35 5.80 -45.68 9.35
N ASP A 36 5.41 -44.41 9.30
CA ASP A 36 4.40 -43.90 8.37
C ASP A 36 5.04 -43.20 7.14
N GLY A 37 6.37 -43.21 7.03
CA GLY A 37 7.11 -42.75 5.86
C GLY A 37 6.99 -41.24 5.58
N TRP A 38 7.02 -40.39 6.62
CA TRP A 38 6.83 -38.95 6.43
C TRP A 38 7.96 -38.34 5.62
N GLN A 39 7.62 -37.38 4.75
CA GLN A 39 8.63 -36.65 4.00
C GLN A 39 9.37 -35.70 4.93
N TRP A 40 10.69 -35.75 4.88
CA TRP A 40 11.56 -34.97 5.76
C TRP A 40 12.59 -34.18 4.97
N GLN A 41 13.00 -33.06 5.54
CA GLN A 41 14.14 -32.25 5.11
C GLN A 41 15.12 -32.08 6.26
N ARG A 42 16.40 -31.87 5.94
CA ARG A 42 17.41 -31.52 6.94
C ARG A 42 17.17 -30.08 7.40
N LYS A 43 17.29 -29.83 8.70
CA LYS A 43 17.21 -28.47 9.24
C LYS A 43 18.25 -27.55 8.59
N ASN A 44 17.84 -26.35 8.20
CA ASN A 44 18.73 -25.32 7.67
C ASN A 44 19.74 -24.80 8.72
N LYS A 45 19.43 -24.95 10.01
CA LYS A 45 20.29 -24.55 11.12
C LYS A 45 20.33 -25.65 12.18
N GLY A 46 21.51 -26.18 12.47
CA GLY A 46 21.74 -27.21 13.49
C GLY A 46 21.61 -28.67 13.00
N LYS A 47 21.56 -29.60 13.96
CA LYS A 47 21.35 -31.04 13.71
C LYS A 47 19.85 -31.36 13.85
N GLY A 48 19.32 -32.21 12.95
CA GLY A 48 17.95 -32.71 13.02
C GLY A 48 17.16 -32.58 11.71
N PHE A 49 15.96 -33.16 11.73
CA PHE A 49 15.05 -33.22 10.59
C PHE A 49 13.76 -32.43 10.86
N GLU A 50 13.14 -31.95 9.79
CA GLU A 50 11.80 -31.34 9.78
C GLU A 50 10.92 -32.12 8.82
N TYR A 51 9.67 -32.35 9.21
CA TYR A 51 8.70 -33.15 8.47
C TYR A 51 7.70 -32.25 7.74
N ALA A 52 7.39 -32.57 6.50
CA ALA A 52 6.46 -31.82 5.69
C ALA A 52 5.02 -32.02 6.17
N ILE A 53 4.27 -30.93 6.34
CA ILE A 53 2.86 -30.96 6.79
C ILE A 53 2.00 -31.89 5.93
N THR A 54 2.26 -31.96 4.63
CA THR A 54 1.50 -32.79 3.66
C THR A 54 1.64 -34.29 3.90
N SER A 55 2.71 -34.72 4.58
CA SER A 55 2.98 -36.12 4.89
C SER A 55 2.52 -36.56 6.28
N LEU A 56 2.03 -35.63 7.11
CA LEU A 56 1.47 -35.94 8.42
C LEU A 56 0.07 -36.56 8.31
N PRO A 57 -0.42 -37.29 9.34
CA PRO A 57 -1.80 -37.77 9.40
C PRO A 57 -2.81 -36.64 9.23
N GLN A 58 -3.96 -36.93 8.62
CA GLN A 58 -4.98 -35.93 8.28
C GLN A 58 -5.48 -35.13 9.50
N GLU A 59 -5.63 -35.79 10.65
CA GLU A 59 -5.99 -35.14 11.92
C GLU A 59 -4.95 -34.10 12.33
N ALA A 60 -3.66 -34.42 12.19
CA ALA A 60 -2.57 -33.51 12.50
C ALA A 60 -2.51 -32.33 11.52
N GLN A 61 -2.75 -32.58 10.23
CA GLN A 61 -2.80 -31.52 9.23
C GLN A 61 -3.94 -30.53 9.49
N ALA A 62 -5.13 -31.02 9.85
CA ALA A 62 -6.29 -30.20 10.12
C ALA A 62 -6.06 -29.30 11.33
N GLU A 63 -5.49 -29.84 12.41
CA GLU A 63 -5.20 -29.09 13.61
C GLU A 63 -4.10 -28.04 13.40
N ILE A 64 -3.02 -28.38 12.67
CA ILE A 64 -1.97 -27.40 12.32
C ILE A 64 -2.55 -26.28 11.47
N ARG A 65 -3.35 -26.59 10.45
CA ARG A 65 -4.02 -25.58 9.60
C ARG A 65 -5.00 -24.72 10.40
N ARG A 66 -5.75 -25.31 11.34
CA ARG A 66 -6.64 -24.57 12.24
C ARG A 66 -5.86 -23.57 13.10
N ARG A 67 -4.73 -23.99 13.67
CA ARG A 67 -3.85 -23.11 14.45
C ARG A 67 -3.20 -22.03 13.60
N GLN A 68 -2.77 -22.34 12.38
CA GLN A 68 -2.27 -21.34 11.43
C GLN A 68 -3.35 -20.30 11.07
N ALA A 69 -4.60 -20.73 10.87
CA ALA A 69 -5.73 -19.83 10.61
C ALA A 69 -6.07 -18.96 11.83
N GLN A 70 -6.05 -19.53 13.03
CA GLN A 70 -6.24 -18.77 14.27
C GLN A 70 -5.12 -17.76 14.49
N GLU A 71 -3.86 -18.15 14.30
CA GLU A 71 -2.72 -17.25 14.44
C GLU A 71 -2.72 -16.16 13.36
N LEU A 72 -3.22 -16.44 12.14
CA LEU A 72 -3.45 -15.41 11.12
C LEU A 72 -4.52 -14.40 11.57
N LEU A 73 -5.62 -14.88 12.17
CA LEU A 73 -6.69 -14.04 12.67
C LEU A 73 -6.24 -13.21 13.88
N GLU A 74 -5.51 -13.83 14.81
CA GLU A 74 -4.93 -13.19 15.99
C GLU A 74 -3.79 -12.23 15.62
N SER A 75 -2.94 -12.57 14.64
CA SER A 75 -1.91 -11.66 14.13
C SER A 75 -2.52 -10.48 13.38
N SER A 76 -3.68 -10.67 12.73
CA SER A 76 -4.44 -9.57 12.13
C SER A 76 -5.07 -8.64 13.18
N ALA A 77 -5.47 -9.19 14.33
CA ALA A 77 -6.00 -8.44 15.47
C ALA A 77 -4.91 -7.78 16.33
N ALA A 78 -3.74 -8.41 16.47
CA ALA A 78 -2.61 -7.95 17.28
C ALA A 78 -1.65 -7.00 16.53
N SER A 79 -1.81 -6.85 15.20
CA SER A 79 -1.03 -5.88 14.41
C SER A 79 -1.46 -4.41 14.58
N ILE A 80 -2.34 -4.10 15.55
CA ILE A 80 -2.61 -2.73 15.99
C ILE A 80 -1.56 -2.29 17.02
N THR A 81 -0.26 -2.41 16.73
CA THR A 81 0.80 -1.71 17.50
C THR A 81 2.12 -1.57 16.69
N LEU A 82 2.31 -0.36 16.11
CA LEU A 82 3.59 0.31 15.76
C LEU A 82 4.36 -0.13 14.47
N PRO A 83 5.28 0.71 13.92
CA PRO A 83 4.95 1.73 12.93
C PRO A 83 5.84 1.56 11.68
N GLY A 84 5.33 0.91 10.64
CA GLY A 84 6.07 0.70 9.38
C GLY A 84 5.24 0.79 8.10
N LYS A 85 3.95 1.12 8.21
CA LYS A 85 3.00 1.34 7.10
C LYS A 85 2.27 2.68 7.25
N GLY A 86 2.96 3.72 7.71
CA GLY A 86 2.37 5.03 7.98
C GLY A 86 1.70 5.75 6.78
N ARG A 87 1.85 5.24 5.54
CA ARG A 87 1.19 5.82 4.35
C ARG A 87 0.03 5.00 3.79
N SER A 88 -0.11 3.74 4.14
CA SER A 88 -1.21 2.88 3.68
C SER A 88 -2.20 2.60 4.80
N ALA A 89 -1.71 2.31 6.01
CA ALA A 89 -2.57 2.10 7.17
C ALA A 89 -3.18 3.42 7.65
N ARG A 90 -2.41 4.52 7.74
CA ARG A 90 -3.00 5.87 7.99
C ARG A 90 -4.01 6.28 6.92
N ARG A 91 -3.79 5.85 5.67
CA ARG A 91 -4.70 6.07 4.56
C ARG A 91 -5.96 5.23 4.72
N GLU A 92 -5.86 3.97 5.15
CA GLU A 92 -6.98 3.06 5.37
C GLU A 92 -7.75 3.34 6.67
N GLU A 93 -7.09 3.88 7.69
CA GLU A 93 -7.64 4.23 9.00
C GLU A 93 -8.29 5.63 8.96
N GLN A 94 -7.75 6.58 8.17
CA GLN A 94 -8.54 7.72 7.67
C GLN A 94 -9.72 7.27 6.78
N LEU A 95 -9.71 6.02 6.29
CA LEU A 95 -10.78 5.41 5.49
C LEU A 95 -11.72 4.51 6.31
N ASN A 96 -11.57 4.38 7.62
CA ASN A 96 -12.69 3.91 8.43
C ASN A 96 -13.69 5.07 8.52
N LEU A 97 -14.94 4.80 8.13
CA LEU A 97 -16.18 5.44 8.59
C LEU A 97 -17.28 5.13 7.56
N THR A 98 -18.26 4.36 8.03
CA THR A 98 -19.71 4.34 7.74
C THR A 98 -20.30 5.33 6.72
N LEU A 99 -21.56 5.09 6.30
CA LEU A 99 -22.37 5.86 5.32
C LEU A 99 -22.13 7.39 5.28
N THR A 100 -21.79 8.00 6.42
CA THR A 100 -21.42 9.41 6.60
C THR A 100 -20.20 9.89 5.79
N THR A 101 -19.34 9.02 5.26
CA THR A 101 -18.20 9.46 4.43
C THR A 101 -18.51 9.65 2.95
N VAL A 102 -19.55 9.02 2.41
CA VAL A 102 -20.03 9.34 1.03
C VAL A 102 -20.74 10.69 1.02
N GLU A 103 -21.36 11.09 2.14
CA GLU A 103 -21.96 12.42 2.34
C GLU A 103 -20.90 13.54 2.35
N ARG A 104 -19.65 13.24 2.73
CA ARG A 104 -18.53 14.20 2.70
C ARG A 104 -17.94 14.41 1.30
N LEU A 105 -18.31 13.61 0.31
CA LEU A 105 -17.85 13.82 -1.08
C LEU A 105 -18.61 14.98 -1.70
N THR A 106 -17.87 15.98 -2.18
CA THR A 106 -18.44 17.04 -3.01
C THR A 106 -19.07 16.46 -4.27
N SER A 107 -20.07 17.14 -4.86
CA SER A 107 -20.70 16.71 -6.12
C SER A 107 -19.68 16.46 -7.24
N LYS A 108 -18.62 17.26 -7.27
CA LYS A 108 -17.49 17.07 -8.20
C LYS A 108 -16.71 15.78 -7.93
N GLN A 109 -16.39 15.48 -6.67
CA GLN A 109 -15.70 14.23 -6.32
C GLN A 109 -16.55 13.00 -6.62
N ARG A 110 -17.86 13.08 -6.39
CA ARG A 110 -18.83 12.01 -6.72
C ARG A 110 -18.87 11.76 -8.22
N ALA A 111 -19.02 12.80 -9.04
CA ALA A 111 -19.00 12.69 -10.50
C ALA A 111 -17.71 12.05 -11.04
N VAL A 112 -16.55 12.40 -10.47
CA VAL A 112 -15.27 11.77 -10.82
C VAL A 112 -15.24 10.28 -10.45
N ALA A 113 -15.76 9.91 -9.28
CA ALA A 113 -15.81 8.53 -8.83
C ALA A 113 -16.73 7.67 -9.72
N GLU A 114 -17.91 8.17 -10.05
CA GLU A 114 -18.88 7.55 -10.95
C GLU A 114 -18.29 7.37 -12.35
N ALA A 115 -17.63 8.40 -12.89
CA ALA A 115 -16.93 8.34 -14.17
C ALA A 115 -15.85 7.23 -14.18
N ARG A 116 -15.05 7.12 -13.11
CA ARG A 116 -14.06 6.05 -12.99
C ARG A 116 -14.71 4.66 -12.87
N CYS A 117 -15.84 4.54 -12.16
CA CYS A 117 -16.60 3.28 -12.08
C CYS A 117 -17.13 2.84 -13.45
N ALA A 118 -17.68 3.77 -14.24
CA ALA A 118 -18.17 3.49 -15.59
C ALA A 118 -17.06 2.95 -16.50
N LEU A 119 -15.89 3.58 -16.48
CA LEU A 119 -14.71 3.15 -17.23
C LEU A 119 -14.18 1.78 -16.78
N VAL A 120 -14.15 1.50 -15.47
CA VAL A 120 -13.80 0.16 -14.95
C VAL A 120 -14.83 -0.88 -15.38
N GLY A 121 -16.11 -0.50 -15.47
CA GLY A 121 -17.17 -1.34 -16.04
C GLY A 121 -16.89 -1.75 -17.49
N GLU A 122 -16.39 -0.83 -18.32
CA GLU A 122 -15.97 -1.11 -19.70
C GLU A 122 -14.79 -2.09 -19.73
N VAL A 123 -13.77 -1.85 -18.91
CA VAL A 123 -12.63 -2.78 -18.76
C VAL A 123 -13.11 -4.17 -18.37
N ARG A 124 -14.08 -4.29 -17.44
CA ARG A 124 -14.60 -5.59 -16.99
C ARG A 124 -15.33 -6.34 -18.09
N LYS A 125 -15.97 -5.65 -19.04
CA LYS A 125 -16.55 -6.28 -20.24
C LYS A 125 -15.45 -6.82 -21.14
N LEU A 126 -14.47 -5.98 -21.47
CA LEU A 126 -13.35 -6.35 -22.36
C LEU A 126 -12.44 -7.43 -21.75
N SER A 127 -12.27 -7.45 -20.43
CA SER A 127 -11.41 -8.42 -19.75
C SER A 127 -11.90 -9.86 -19.90
N ARG A 128 -13.20 -10.07 -20.18
CA ARG A 128 -13.76 -11.40 -20.45
C ARG A 128 -13.28 -11.99 -21.77
N VAL A 129 -12.83 -11.15 -22.71
CA VAL A 129 -12.44 -11.55 -24.07
C VAL A 129 -10.91 -11.59 -24.23
N MET A 130 -10.19 -10.58 -23.74
CA MET A 130 -8.75 -10.41 -23.99
C MET A 130 -7.87 -10.42 -22.72
N GLY A 131 -8.47 -10.64 -21.55
CA GLY A 131 -7.77 -10.56 -20.27
C GLY A 131 -7.60 -9.13 -19.74
N VAL A 132 -7.33 -9.02 -18.43
CA VAL A 132 -7.41 -7.74 -17.69
C VAL A 132 -6.37 -6.72 -18.15
N LYS A 133 -5.11 -7.14 -18.36
CA LYS A 133 -4.02 -6.22 -18.74
C LYS A 133 -4.22 -5.63 -20.15
N ALA A 134 -4.62 -6.47 -21.11
CA ALA A 134 -4.93 -6.02 -22.47
C ALA A 134 -6.16 -5.11 -22.48
N ALA A 135 -7.18 -5.40 -21.66
CA ALA A 135 -8.36 -4.55 -21.52
C ALA A 135 -8.02 -3.14 -20.99
N TRP A 136 -7.09 -3.00 -20.04
CA TRP A 136 -6.62 -1.68 -19.59
C TRP A 136 -6.00 -0.87 -20.73
N GLN A 137 -5.10 -1.51 -21.48
CA GLN A 137 -4.41 -0.90 -22.61
C GLN A 137 -5.42 -0.46 -23.68
N HIS A 138 -6.35 -1.36 -24.02
CA HIS A 138 -7.40 -1.10 -25.00
C HIS A 138 -8.29 0.09 -24.62
N VAL A 139 -8.77 0.18 -23.37
CA VAL A 139 -9.61 1.31 -22.94
C VAL A 139 -8.83 2.62 -22.93
N VAL A 140 -7.56 2.60 -22.53
CA VAL A 140 -6.71 3.80 -22.55
C VAL A 140 -6.45 4.27 -23.97
N ASP A 141 -6.15 3.35 -24.88
CA ASP A 141 -5.88 3.70 -26.27
C ASP A 141 -7.16 4.13 -27.00
N ALA A 142 -8.30 3.47 -26.75
CA ALA A 142 -9.60 3.91 -27.26
C ALA A 142 -9.95 5.32 -26.75
N ALA A 143 -9.65 5.63 -25.48
CA ALA A 143 -9.88 6.97 -24.92
C ALA A 143 -9.03 8.05 -25.62
N LYS A 144 -7.76 7.74 -25.94
CA LYS A 144 -6.85 8.66 -26.66
C LYS A 144 -7.31 8.96 -28.09
N HIS A 145 -7.83 7.94 -28.77
CA HIS A 145 -8.28 8.04 -30.16
C HIS A 145 -9.77 8.39 -30.29
N ASN A 146 -10.44 8.77 -29.20
CA ASN A 146 -11.88 9.05 -29.16
C ASN A 146 -12.76 7.91 -29.72
N ALA A 147 -12.32 6.66 -29.52
CA ALA A 147 -12.96 5.45 -30.03
C ALA A 147 -13.78 4.70 -28.95
N LEU A 148 -13.97 5.28 -27.77
CA LEU A 148 -14.91 4.75 -26.79
C LEU A 148 -16.36 5.11 -27.18
N PRO A 149 -17.35 4.33 -26.70
CA PRO A 149 -18.76 4.73 -26.79
C PRO A 149 -18.95 6.17 -26.32
N PHE A 150 -19.74 6.96 -27.05
CA PHE A 150 -19.89 8.42 -26.83
C PHE A 150 -20.11 8.81 -25.35
N PRO A 151 -21.00 8.16 -24.57
CA PRO A 151 -21.18 8.49 -23.17
C PRO A 151 -19.92 8.26 -22.31
N LEU A 152 -19.15 7.22 -22.62
CA LEU A 152 -17.89 6.93 -21.91
C LEU A 152 -16.80 7.91 -22.28
N GLN A 153 -16.75 8.35 -23.54
CA GLN A 153 -15.77 9.32 -24.01
C GLN A 153 -15.93 10.67 -23.27
N GLN A 154 -17.17 11.11 -23.03
CA GLN A 154 -17.43 12.32 -22.23
C GLN A 154 -16.93 12.20 -20.78
N LEU A 155 -16.98 10.99 -20.21
CA LEU A 155 -16.54 10.72 -18.84
C LEU A 155 -15.01 10.67 -18.69
N VAL A 156 -14.23 10.53 -19.76
CA VAL A 156 -12.76 10.44 -19.71
C VAL A 156 -12.15 11.65 -19.01
N TYR A 157 -12.60 12.85 -19.36
CA TYR A 157 -12.11 14.11 -18.80
C TYR A 157 -12.50 14.26 -17.33
N VAL A 158 -13.76 13.94 -17.00
CA VAL A 158 -14.28 13.95 -15.63
C VAL A 158 -13.48 12.96 -14.76
N ALA A 159 -13.24 11.74 -15.23
CA ALA A 159 -12.49 10.72 -14.51
C ALA A 159 -11.03 11.12 -14.23
N ASN A 160 -10.38 11.85 -15.14
CA ASN A 160 -8.99 12.28 -14.95
C ASN A 160 -8.87 13.35 -13.84
N ALA A 161 -9.88 14.21 -13.68
CA ALA A 161 -9.95 15.24 -12.64
C ALA A 161 -8.73 16.19 -12.61
N ARG A 162 -8.10 16.44 -13.78
CA ARG A 162 -7.00 17.41 -13.94
C ARG A 162 -7.49 18.70 -14.58
N SER A 163 -6.79 19.80 -14.29
CA SER A 163 -7.11 21.15 -14.78
C SER A 163 -6.86 21.33 -16.27
N ASN A 164 -5.88 20.63 -16.85
CA ASN A 164 -5.67 20.62 -18.29
C ASN A 164 -6.56 19.54 -18.93
N GLN A 165 -7.62 19.98 -19.62
CA GLN A 165 -8.60 19.14 -20.29
C GLN A 165 -8.04 18.43 -21.54
N GLU A 166 -6.76 18.60 -21.89
CA GLU A 166 -6.21 18.02 -23.12
C GLU A 166 -5.71 16.57 -22.97
N ARG A 167 -5.48 16.09 -21.74
CA ARG A 167 -4.85 14.78 -21.51
C ARG A 167 -5.84 13.74 -20.97
N THR A 168 -5.87 12.58 -21.61
CA THR A 168 -6.53 11.38 -21.11
C THR A 168 -5.74 10.74 -19.96
N PHE A 169 -6.28 9.68 -19.34
CA PHE A 169 -5.61 8.98 -18.24
C PHE A 169 -4.64 7.90 -18.74
N SER A 170 -3.68 7.53 -17.89
CA SER A 170 -2.67 6.50 -18.21
C SER A 170 -3.14 5.08 -17.87
N VAL A 171 -2.47 4.08 -18.44
CA VAL A 171 -2.64 2.65 -18.07
C VAL A 171 -2.41 2.43 -16.58
N ARG A 172 -1.45 3.13 -15.98
CA ARG A 172 -1.19 3.06 -14.53
C ARG A 172 -2.37 3.60 -13.70
N SER A 173 -3.01 4.67 -14.17
CA SER A 173 -4.22 5.21 -13.54
C SER A 173 -5.37 4.20 -13.62
N MET A 174 -5.57 3.60 -14.80
CA MET A 174 -6.60 2.59 -15.01
C MET A 174 -6.39 1.35 -14.14
N SER A 175 -5.17 0.80 -14.13
CA SER A 175 -4.80 -0.33 -13.28
C SER A 175 -5.04 -0.04 -11.79
N ARG A 176 -4.70 1.17 -11.34
CA ARG A 176 -4.98 1.61 -9.96
C ARG A 176 -6.48 1.65 -9.66
N TRP A 177 -7.30 2.22 -10.55
CA TRP A 177 -8.76 2.26 -10.37
C TRP A 177 -9.37 0.86 -10.35
N TRP A 178 -8.87 -0.05 -11.20
CA TRP A 178 -9.26 -1.45 -11.20
C TRP A 178 -8.99 -2.12 -9.85
N THR A 179 -7.78 -1.96 -9.29
CA THR A 179 -7.43 -2.53 -7.99
C THR A 179 -8.31 -1.97 -6.88
N LEU A 180 -8.53 -0.65 -6.85
CA LEU A 180 -9.41 0.00 -5.86
C LEU A 180 -10.86 -0.46 -5.98
N PHE A 181 -11.35 -0.72 -7.20
CA PHE A 181 -12.70 -1.20 -7.43
C PHE A 181 -12.91 -2.60 -6.84
N HIS A 182 -11.94 -3.50 -7.02
CA HIS A 182 -12.04 -4.89 -6.57
C HIS A 182 -11.68 -5.08 -5.09
N SER A 183 -10.99 -4.11 -4.49
CA SER A 183 -10.72 -4.10 -3.04
C SER A 183 -11.89 -3.55 -2.21
N THR A 184 -13.07 -3.33 -2.81
CA THR A 184 -14.24 -2.75 -2.13
C THR A 184 -15.43 -3.68 -2.22
N GLU A 185 -16.12 -3.86 -1.10
CA GLU A 185 -17.27 -4.76 -1.00
C GLU A 185 -18.59 -4.00 -1.21
N SER A 186 -18.67 -2.75 -0.73
CA SER A 186 -19.88 -1.92 -0.80
C SER A 186 -19.82 -0.87 -1.93
N PRO A 187 -20.94 -0.56 -2.61
CA PRO A 187 -21.03 0.54 -3.59
C PRO A 187 -20.60 1.90 -3.03
N SER A 188 -20.97 2.18 -1.78
CA SER A 188 -20.63 3.43 -1.09
C SER A 188 -19.11 3.54 -0.85
N GLU A 189 -18.49 2.45 -0.42
CA GLU A 189 -17.05 2.37 -0.23
C GLU A 189 -16.29 2.55 -1.55
N ARG A 190 -16.80 1.94 -2.63
CA ARG A 190 -16.26 2.05 -3.97
C ARG A 190 -16.22 3.50 -4.45
N LEU A 191 -17.34 4.22 -4.35
CA LEU A 191 -17.39 5.64 -4.72
C LEU A 191 -16.35 6.46 -3.96
N ARG A 192 -16.22 6.20 -2.65
CA ARG A 192 -15.23 6.89 -1.82
C ARG A 192 -13.79 6.58 -2.20
N ARG A 193 -13.45 5.32 -2.44
CA ARG A 193 -12.08 4.89 -2.81
C ARG A 193 -11.69 5.38 -4.20
N LEU A 194 -12.63 5.42 -5.14
CA LEU A 194 -12.38 5.90 -6.50
C LEU A 194 -12.45 7.43 -6.62
N ALA A 195 -13.00 8.16 -5.65
CA ALA A 195 -12.98 9.63 -5.64
C ALA A 195 -11.54 10.20 -5.60
N PRO A 196 -11.28 11.38 -6.20
CA PRO A 196 -9.99 12.04 -6.12
C PRO A 196 -9.73 12.48 -4.68
N GLN A 197 -8.62 12.00 -4.13
CA GLN A 197 -8.19 12.31 -2.78
C GLN A 197 -7.32 13.58 -2.81
N VAL A 198 -7.71 14.59 -2.04
CA VAL A 198 -6.83 15.74 -1.79
C VAL A 198 -5.67 15.22 -0.96
N ARG A 199 -4.43 15.45 -1.42
CA ARG A 199 -3.27 15.23 -0.57
C ARG A 199 -3.32 16.33 0.48
N GLU A 200 -3.51 15.96 1.74
CA GLU A 200 -3.16 16.85 2.85
C GLU A 200 -1.69 17.21 2.63
N ALA A 201 -1.41 18.50 2.39
CA ALA A 201 -0.05 18.97 2.41
C ALA A 201 0.48 18.59 3.79
N GLU A 202 1.48 17.71 3.81
CA GLU A 202 2.23 17.44 5.02
C GLU A 202 2.62 18.82 5.55
N GLN A 203 2.14 19.17 6.74
CA GLN A 203 2.62 20.36 7.45
C GLN A 203 4.09 20.07 7.74
N ALA A 204 4.92 20.26 6.71
CA ALA A 204 6.35 20.14 6.82
C ALA A 204 6.71 21.17 7.89
N MET A 205 7.24 20.69 9.01
CA MET A 205 7.86 21.56 10.00
C MET A 205 8.76 22.52 9.21
N PRO A 206 8.59 23.84 9.37
CA PRO A 206 9.49 24.79 8.77
C PRO A 206 10.93 24.38 9.08
N TRP A 207 11.85 24.62 8.15
CA TRP A 207 13.26 24.22 8.30
C TRP A 207 13.90 24.70 9.63
N TRP A 208 13.36 25.75 10.26
CA TRP A 208 13.79 26.27 11.57
C TRP A 208 13.29 25.48 12.79
N GLN A 209 12.35 24.54 12.61
CA GLN A 209 11.86 23.61 13.65
C GLN A 209 12.49 22.21 13.55
N ASP A 210 13.26 21.91 12.49
CA ASP A 210 13.98 20.63 12.38
C ASP A 210 15.27 20.67 13.22
N ARG A 211 15.17 20.09 14.43
CA ARG A 211 16.26 20.02 15.43
C ARG A 211 17.48 19.19 15.00
N ARG A 212 17.51 18.69 13.76
CA ARG A 212 18.65 17.98 13.16
C ARG A 212 19.69 18.90 12.50
N HIS A 213 19.40 20.20 12.37
CA HIS A 213 20.34 21.20 11.83
C HIS A 213 21.09 22.01 12.89
N ASP A 214 21.02 21.63 14.17
CA ASP A 214 21.86 22.27 15.19
C ASP A 214 23.28 21.67 15.16
N GLN A 215 24.12 22.23 14.29
CA GLN A 215 25.55 22.51 14.51
C GLN A 215 26.20 22.90 13.18
N SER A 216 26.27 24.20 12.90
CA SER A 216 27.46 24.87 12.33
C SER A 216 27.10 26.27 11.83
N LEU A 217 27.07 27.26 12.73
CA LEU A 217 27.38 28.64 12.36
C LEU A 217 28.91 28.76 12.28
N PRO A 218 29.53 29.01 11.12
CA PRO A 218 30.94 29.36 11.12
C PRO A 218 31.09 30.75 11.75
N ALA A 219 31.82 30.81 12.86
CA ALA A 219 32.33 32.04 13.45
C ALA A 219 33.28 32.73 12.45
N GLY A 220 32.70 33.50 11.52
CA GLY A 220 33.41 34.38 10.60
C GLY A 220 33.88 35.63 11.34
N ARG A 221 35.17 35.62 11.70
CA ARG A 221 35.93 36.70 12.34
C ARG A 221 35.55 38.08 11.77
N PHE A 222 34.99 38.93 12.61
CA PHE A 222 35.20 40.38 12.49
C PHE A 222 36.70 40.64 12.64
N ARG A 223 37.37 41.01 11.55
CA ARG A 223 38.67 41.67 11.60
C ARG A 223 38.48 42.99 10.87
N GLY A 224 38.41 44.07 11.65
CA GLY A 224 38.46 45.42 11.12
C GLY A 224 39.85 45.66 10.54
N ASP A 225 39.89 46.35 9.41
CA ASP A 225 40.97 47.25 9.07
C ASP A 225 40.35 48.37 8.24
N GLY A 226 40.36 49.56 8.82
CA GLY A 226 40.01 50.78 8.12
C GLY A 226 41.19 51.27 7.29
N ILE A 227 40.92 51.72 6.07
CA ILE A 227 41.74 52.73 5.42
C ILE A 227 40.80 53.80 4.86
N ARG A 228 40.96 55.01 5.41
CA ARG A 228 40.43 56.27 4.90
C ARG A 228 41.26 56.71 3.69
N HIS A 229 40.61 57.24 2.65
CA HIS A 229 40.96 58.47 1.92
C HIS A 229 39.78 58.80 1.00
N ALA A 230 38.95 59.80 1.31
CA ALA A 230 39.17 61.25 1.11
C ALA A 230 38.97 61.70 -0.35
N GLY A 231 37.89 62.46 -0.56
CA GLY A 231 37.84 63.57 -1.53
C GLY A 231 37.08 63.33 -2.84
N ARG A 232 35.84 63.83 -2.95
CA ARG A 232 35.55 65.18 -3.46
C ARG A 232 34.05 65.36 -3.69
N GLU A 233 33.48 66.33 -2.98
CA GLU A 233 32.29 67.09 -3.37
C GLU A 233 32.41 67.62 -4.80
N ILE A 234 31.35 67.45 -5.60
CA ILE A 234 30.92 68.49 -6.53
C ILE A 234 29.38 68.53 -6.54
N HIS A 235 28.85 69.66 -6.07
CA HIS A 235 27.50 70.16 -6.26
C HIS A 235 27.02 70.08 -7.72
N ARG A 236 25.71 69.88 -7.92
CA ARG A 236 24.89 70.83 -8.70
C ARG A 236 23.39 70.63 -8.45
N ARG A 237 22.79 71.72 -7.96
CA ARG A 237 21.37 72.08 -7.96
C ARG A 237 20.81 72.23 -9.38
N SER A 238 19.48 72.37 -9.42
CA SER A 238 18.59 72.94 -10.47
C SER A 238 18.04 71.92 -11.47
N HIS A 239 16.75 71.93 -11.85
CA HIS A 239 15.58 72.76 -11.53
C HIS A 239 14.35 72.11 -12.21
N ARG A 240 13.14 72.31 -11.65
CA ARG A 240 11.80 72.40 -12.30
C ARG A 240 11.30 71.17 -13.10
N GLN A 241 10.02 70.81 -13.11
CA GLN A 241 8.78 71.57 -12.85
C GLN A 241 7.95 70.98 -11.73
#